data_AF-A0A2Y9KRX1-F1
#
_entry.id   AF-A0A2Y9KRX1-F1
#
_cell.length_a   1.000
_cell.length_b   1.000
_cell.length_c   1.000
_cell.angle_alpha   90.00
_cell.angle_beta   90.00
_cell.angle_gamma   90.00
#
_symmetry.space_group_name_H-M   'P 1'
#
loop_
_entity.id
_entity.type
_entity.pdbx_description
1 polymer ?
#
loop_
_entity_poly.entity_id
_entity_poly.type
_entity_poly.pdbx_seq_one_letter_code
_entity_poly.pdbx_strand_id
1 'polypeptide(L)'
;MFPVLGWILIAVVIIFLLIFTSVSRCLSPVSFLQLKFWKIYLEQEQQILKSQATEHAIELAKENIKCFFECTHPKQYNTPSVKDWQQISSLYTFNPKDQYYSMLHKYVNRKEKSHSIRSNEGDVVIPILGFVDTPGINTAAEL
;
A
#
# COMPACT_ATOMS: atom_id res chain seq x y z
N MET A 1 -12.16 -9.26 -47.29
CA MET A 1 -12.88 -8.81 -46.08
C MET A 1 -12.00 -8.73 -44.83
N PHE A 2 -11.00 -9.59 -44.65
CA PHE A 2 -10.03 -9.50 -43.55
C PHE A 2 -9.08 -8.28 -43.54
N PRO A 3 -8.57 -7.75 -44.68
CA PRO A 3 -7.58 -6.65 -44.63
C PRO A 3 -8.16 -5.35 -44.08
N VAL A 4 -9.41 -5.01 -44.42
CA VAL A 4 -10.08 -3.80 -43.90
C VAL A 4 -10.29 -3.84 -42.39
N LEU A 5 -10.53 -5.04 -41.83
CA LEU A 5 -10.71 -5.24 -40.39
C LEU A 5 -9.40 -4.98 -39.62
N GLY A 6 -8.26 -5.41 -40.21
CA GLY A 6 -6.93 -5.13 -39.66
C GLY A 6 -6.60 -3.64 -39.66
N TRP A 7 -6.90 -2.91 -40.74
CA TRP A 7 -6.71 -1.46 -40.80
C TRP A 7 -7.57 -0.69 -39.81
N ILE A 8 -8.82 -1.13 -39.61
CA ILE A 8 -9.71 -0.55 -38.59
C ILE A 8 -9.14 -0.79 -37.19
N LEU A 9 -8.66 -2.00 -36.90
CA LEU A 9 -8.05 -2.31 -35.60
C LEU A 9 -6.82 -1.45 -35.32
N ILE A 10 -5.95 -1.27 -36.32
CA ILE A 10 -4.77 -0.41 -36.21
C ILE A 10 -5.18 1.05 -35.95
N ALA A 11 -6.16 1.57 -36.69
CA ALA A 11 -6.66 2.93 -36.49
C ALA A 11 -7.23 3.13 -35.08
N VAL A 12 -8.00 2.16 -34.57
CA VAL A 12 -8.55 2.19 -33.22
C VAL A 12 -7.43 2.20 -32.17
N VAL A 13 -6.42 1.34 -32.31
CA VAL A 13 -5.26 1.31 -31.39
C VAL A 13 -4.51 2.64 -31.39
N ILE A 14 -4.27 3.24 -32.56
CA ILE A 14 -3.60 4.54 -32.67
C ILE A 14 -4.43 5.64 -32.00
N ILE A 15 -5.74 5.65 -32.19
CA ILE A 15 -6.64 6.63 -31.55
C ILE A 15 -6.57 6.49 -30.03
N PHE A 16 -6.60 5.27 -29.48
CA PHE A 16 -6.45 5.05 -28.05
C PHE A 16 -5.10 5.56 -27.52
N LEU A 17 -4.00 5.32 -28.23
CA LEU A 17 -2.67 5.82 -27.84
C LEU A 17 -2.60 7.35 -27.87
N LEU A 18 -3.22 7.99 -28.87
CA LEU A 18 -3.28 9.45 -28.97
C LEU A 18 -4.10 10.05 -27.85
N ILE A 19 -5.26 9.47 -27.51
CA ILE A 19 -6.09 9.91 -26.38
C ILE A 19 -5.30 9.76 -25.08
N PHE A 20 -4.68 8.60 -24.84
CA PHE A 20 -3.90 8.36 -23.62
C PHE A 20 -2.74 9.35 -23.46
N THR A 21 -1.99 9.60 -24.54
CA THR A 21 -0.87 10.54 -24.55
C THR A 21 -1.35 11.97 -24.35
N SER A 22 -2.44 12.36 -25.01
CA SER A 22 -3.04 13.70 -24.89
C SER A 22 -3.57 13.94 -23.49
N VAL A 23 -4.32 12.99 -22.92
CA VAL A 23 -4.80 13.05 -21.54
C VAL A 23 -3.62 13.16 -20.56
N SER A 24 -2.55 12.39 -20.75
CA SER A 24 -1.35 12.45 -19.92
C SER A 24 -0.62 13.80 -20.00
N ARG A 25 -0.67 14.51 -21.13
CA ARG A 25 -0.07 15.84 -21.29
C ARG A 25 -1.00 16.99 -20.92
N CYS A 26 -2.31 16.84 -21.11
CA CYS A 26 -3.32 17.87 -20.88
C CYS A 26 -3.85 17.89 -19.45
N LEU A 27 -3.86 16.75 -18.74
CA LEU A 27 -4.05 16.75 -17.29
C LEU A 27 -2.81 17.40 -16.67
N SER A 28 -3.02 18.60 -16.08
CA SER A 28 -1.98 19.53 -15.60
C SER A 28 -0.69 18.84 -15.09
N PRO A 29 0.50 19.26 -15.56
CA PRO A 29 1.78 18.66 -15.19
C PRO A 29 2.01 18.65 -13.67
N VAL A 30 1.39 19.57 -12.94
CA VAL A 30 1.41 19.61 -11.47
C VAL A 30 0.76 18.36 -10.87
N SER A 31 -0.39 17.93 -11.38
CA SER A 31 -1.06 16.71 -10.93
C SER A 31 -0.30 15.44 -11.32
N PHE A 32 0.35 15.43 -12.48
CA PHE A 32 1.18 14.30 -12.92
C PHE A 32 2.47 14.17 -12.09
N LEU A 33 3.14 15.30 -11.80
CA LEU A 33 4.34 15.32 -10.97
C LEU A 33 4.02 14.96 -9.52
N GLN A 34 2.90 15.45 -8.99
CA GLN A 34 2.39 15.05 -7.67
C GLN A 34 2.05 13.57 -7.62
N LEU A 35 1.43 13.00 -8.66
CA LEU A 35 1.16 11.56 -8.72
C LEU A 35 2.46 10.74 -8.80
N LYS A 36 3.47 11.21 -9.53
CA LYS A 36 4.80 10.59 -9.53
C LYS A 36 5.45 10.62 -8.15
N PHE A 37 5.41 11.78 -7.48
CA PHE A 37 5.93 11.92 -6.13
C PHE A 37 5.19 11.01 -5.15
N TRP A 38 3.86 10.94 -5.22
CA TRP A 38 3.06 9.99 -4.45
C TRP A 38 3.60 8.57 -4.62
N LYS A 39 3.77 8.11 -5.87
CA LYS A 39 4.19 6.72 -6.12
C LYS A 39 5.54 6.42 -5.48
N ILE A 40 6.49 7.35 -5.62
CA ILE A 40 7.81 7.25 -5.00
C ILE A 40 7.69 7.24 -3.48
N TYR A 41 6.87 8.14 -2.91
CA TYR A 41 6.63 8.19 -1.47
C TYR A 41 6.09 6.86 -0.93
N LEU A 42 5.07 6.29 -1.60
CA LEU A 42 4.43 5.05 -1.17
C LEU A 42 5.39 3.85 -1.23
N GLU A 43 6.21 3.77 -2.29
CA GLU A 43 7.22 2.74 -2.44
C GLU A 43 8.27 2.82 -1.32
N GLN A 44 8.77 4.03 -1.04
CA GLN A 44 9.72 4.26 0.04
C GLN A 44 9.11 3.99 1.42
N GLU A 45 7.87 4.42 1.66
CA GLU A 45 7.16 4.18 2.92
C GLU A 45 7.02 2.68 3.18
N GLN A 46 6.61 1.91 2.17
CA GLN A 46 6.49 0.45 2.28
C GLN A 46 7.84 -0.22 2.55
N GLN A 47 8.91 0.22 1.89
CA GLN A 47 10.26 -0.33 2.09
C GLN A 47 10.75 -0.06 3.52
N ILE A 48 10.60 1.17 4.01
CA ILE A 48 11.01 1.57 5.36
C ILE A 48 10.17 0.83 6.41
N LEU A 49 8.85 0.75 6.20
CA LEU A 49 7.94 0.03 7.09
C LEU A 49 8.33 -1.44 7.20
N LYS A 50 8.61 -2.12 6.08
CA LYS A 50 9.03 -3.51 6.08
C LYS A 50 10.35 -3.71 6.81
N SER A 51 11.33 -2.84 6.57
CA SER A 51 12.64 -2.90 7.23
C SER A 51 12.51 -2.76 8.75
N GLN A 52 11.83 -1.69 9.20
CA GLN A 52 11.61 -1.41 10.62
C GLN A 52 10.75 -2.48 11.31
N ALA A 53 9.70 -2.97 10.65
CA ALA A 53 8.88 -4.05 11.18
C ALA A 53 9.69 -5.35 11.34
N THR A 54 10.60 -5.65 10.40
CA THR A 54 11.47 -6.82 10.49
C THR A 54 12.46 -6.69 11.65
N GLU A 55 13.09 -5.52 11.80
CA GLU A 55 14.01 -5.23 12.90
C GLU A 55 13.32 -5.36 14.26
N HIS A 56 12.15 -4.74 14.44
CA HIS A 56 11.36 -4.84 15.67
C HIS A 56 10.89 -6.27 15.94
N ALA A 57 10.50 -7.03 14.92
CA ALA A 57 10.11 -8.43 15.09
C ALA A 57 11.29 -9.30 15.54
N ILE A 58 12.49 -9.06 15.00
CA ILE A 58 13.72 -9.77 15.41
C ILE A 58 14.06 -9.44 16.86
N GLU A 59 14.01 -8.17 17.25
CA GLU A 59 14.29 -7.75 18.63
C GLU A 59 13.30 -8.39 19.62
N LEU A 60 12.01 -8.34 19.29
CA LEU A 60 10.95 -8.93 20.11
C LEU A 60 11.12 -10.46 20.23
N ALA A 61 11.43 -11.14 19.12
CA ALA A 61 11.68 -12.59 19.13
C ALA A 61 12.91 -12.93 19.99
N LYS A 62 13.99 -12.15 19.88
CA LYS A 62 15.22 -12.35 20.66
C LYS A 62 14.96 -12.19 22.16
N GLU A 63 14.20 -11.17 22.57
CA GLU A 63 13.83 -10.95 23.97
C GLU A 63 12.95 -12.09 24.49
N ASN A 64 11.93 -12.51 23.74
CA ASN A 64 11.05 -13.61 24.13
C ASN A 64 11.80 -14.94 24.28
N ILE A 65 12.70 -15.26 23.34
CA ILE A 65 13.53 -16.47 23.41
C ILE A 65 14.46 -16.42 24.64
N LYS A 66 15.08 -15.25 24.91
CA LYS A 66 15.93 -15.07 26.08
C LYS A 66 15.15 -15.28 27.38
N CYS A 67 13.98 -14.66 27.52
CA CYS A 67 13.13 -14.82 28.69
C CYS A 67 12.66 -16.27 28.89
N PHE A 68 12.35 -16.98 27.81
CA PHE A 68 11.98 -18.40 27.85
C PHE A 68 13.09 -19.27 28.44
N PHE A 69 14.34 -19.10 27.99
CA PHE A 69 15.47 -19.89 28.50
C PHE A 69 15.94 -19.47 29.90
N GLU A 70 15.82 -18.19 30.24
CA GLU A 70 16.19 -17.67 31.56
C GLU A 70 15.08 -17.82 32.61
N CYS A 71 13.90 -18.36 32.24
CA CYS A 71 12.70 -18.44 33.09
C CYS A 71 12.31 -17.08 33.70
N THR A 72 12.56 -15.98 32.98
CA THR A 72 12.23 -14.61 33.41
C THR A 72 10.95 -14.13 32.72
N HIS A 73 10.25 -13.19 33.35
CA HIS A 73 9.05 -12.61 32.76
C HIS A 73 9.42 -11.67 31.58
N PRO A 74 8.69 -11.73 30.45
CA PRO A 74 8.96 -10.88 29.30
C PRO A 74 8.72 -9.41 29.64
N LYS A 75 9.54 -8.51 29.09
CA LYS A 75 9.28 -7.07 29.21
C LYS A 75 8.04 -6.69 28.41
N GLN A 76 7.30 -5.72 28.91
CA GLN A 76 6.12 -5.20 28.23
C GLN A 76 6.56 -4.42 26.98
N TYR A 77 6.47 -5.05 25.81
CA TYR A 77 6.77 -4.42 24.53
C TYR A 77 5.50 -3.80 23.95
N ASN A 78 5.56 -2.51 23.62
CA ASN A 78 4.43 -1.79 23.06
C ASN A 78 4.31 -2.08 21.56
N THR A 79 3.57 -3.13 21.21
CA THR A 79 3.15 -3.35 19.82
C THR A 79 1.87 -2.57 19.52
N PRO A 80 1.71 -2.03 18.29
CA PRO A 80 0.47 -1.37 17.91
C PRO A 80 -0.71 -2.35 18.00
N SER A 81 -1.90 -1.85 18.35
CA SER A 81 -3.09 -2.70 18.44
C SER A 81 -3.48 -3.24 17.07
N VAL A 82 -4.17 -4.39 17.03
CA VAL A 82 -4.80 -4.93 15.80
C VAL A 82 -5.68 -3.88 15.12
N LYS A 83 -6.35 -3.01 15.90
CA LYS A 83 -7.18 -1.92 15.36
C LYS A 83 -6.35 -0.86 14.62
N ASP A 84 -5.15 -0.55 15.13
CA ASP A 84 -4.26 0.44 14.54
C ASP A 84 -3.69 -0.10 13.22
N TRP A 85 -3.28 -1.37 13.21
CA TRP A 85 -2.87 -2.10 12.00
C TRP A 85 -3.98 -2.15 10.94
N GLN A 86 -5.22 -2.38 11.35
CA GLN A 86 -6.36 -2.38 10.44
C GLN A 86 -6.64 -0.99 9.86
N GLN A 87 -6.45 0.08 10.65
CA GLN A 87 -6.71 1.44 10.18
C GLN A 87 -5.65 1.92 9.16
N ILE A 88 -4.40 1.50 9.31
CA ILE A 88 -3.34 1.86 8.33
C ILE A 88 -3.36 0.99 7.07
N SER A 89 -4.03 -0.17 7.11
CA SER A 89 -4.19 -1.08 5.97
C SER A 89 -5.45 -0.83 5.15
N SER A 90 -6.31 0.12 5.56
CA SER A 90 -7.46 0.48 4.74
C SER A 90 -7.03 1.05 3.38
N LEU A 91 -7.78 0.72 2.33
CA LEU A 91 -7.51 1.21 0.99
C LEU A 91 -7.54 2.74 0.96
N TYR A 92 -6.57 3.36 0.27
CA TYR A 92 -6.49 4.81 0.11
C TYR A 92 -6.33 5.20 -1.35
N THR A 93 -7.20 6.09 -1.80
CA THR A 93 -7.11 6.71 -3.12
C THR A 93 -6.54 8.11 -2.99
N PHE A 94 -5.67 8.47 -3.94
CA PHE A 94 -5.12 9.83 -3.99
C PHE A 94 -6.20 10.84 -4.25
N ASN A 95 -6.36 11.73 -3.29
CA ASN A 95 -7.08 12.96 -3.48
C ASN A 95 -6.07 14.11 -3.50
N PRO A 96 -5.81 14.76 -4.65
CA PRO A 96 -4.90 15.90 -4.73
C PRO A 96 -5.37 17.13 -3.93
N LYS A 97 -6.60 17.13 -3.43
CA LYS A 97 -7.12 18.14 -2.49
C LYS A 97 -6.82 17.80 -1.02
N ASP A 98 -6.58 16.53 -0.70
CA ASP A 98 -6.17 16.10 0.63
C ASP A 98 -4.64 16.13 0.75
N GLN A 99 -4.13 16.63 1.87
CA GLN A 99 -2.69 16.77 2.11
C GLN A 99 -1.98 15.46 2.50
N TYR A 100 -2.68 14.33 2.44
CA TYR A 100 -2.19 13.04 2.90
C TYR A 100 -1.70 12.19 1.74
N TYR A 101 -0.60 11.48 1.96
CA TYR A 101 0.02 10.63 0.93
C TYR A 101 -0.20 9.12 1.19
N SER A 102 -0.55 8.74 2.42
CA SER A 102 -0.85 7.36 2.83
C SER A 102 -1.83 7.33 4.01
N MET A 103 -2.41 6.16 4.30
CA MET A 103 -3.20 5.96 5.53
C MET A 103 -2.37 6.04 6.79
N LEU A 104 -1.10 5.65 6.73
CA LEU A 104 -0.19 5.82 7.84
C LEU A 104 0.05 7.31 8.13
N HIS A 105 0.30 8.12 7.10
CA HIS A 105 0.43 9.56 7.22
C HIS A 105 -0.86 10.21 7.75
N LYS A 106 -2.03 9.80 7.23
CA LYS A 106 -3.33 10.26 7.74
C LYS A 106 -3.57 9.84 9.20
N TYR A 107 -3.20 8.62 9.57
CA TYR A 107 -3.35 8.06 10.92
C TYR A 107 -2.55 8.87 11.94
N VAL A 108 -1.27 9.14 11.65
CA VAL A 108 -0.38 9.89 12.53
C VAL A 108 -0.84 11.35 12.69
N ASN A 109 -1.30 12.00 11.62
CA ASN A 109 -1.75 13.39 11.67
C ASN A 109 -3.19 13.57 12.20
N ARG A 110 -3.93 12.48 12.46
CA ARG A 110 -5.32 12.53 12.96
C ARG A 110 -5.42 13.08 14.40
N LYS A 111 -4.29 13.33 15.08
CA LYS A 111 -4.26 13.56 16.53
C LYS A 111 -4.47 15.00 17.03
N GLU A 112 -4.95 15.94 16.23
CA GLU A 112 -5.20 17.31 16.76
C GLU A 112 -6.56 17.99 16.53
N LYS A 113 -7.51 17.45 15.77
CA LYS A 113 -8.85 18.08 15.70
C LYS A 113 -9.99 17.06 15.80
N SER A 114 -10.53 17.00 17.01
CA SER A 114 -11.96 16.96 17.35
C SER A 114 -12.86 15.99 16.58
N HIS A 115 -13.45 15.07 17.35
CA HIS A 115 -14.84 14.58 17.20
C HIS A 115 -15.55 14.95 15.89
N SER A 116 -15.58 14.02 14.93
CA SER A 116 -16.79 13.54 14.24
C SER A 116 -16.41 12.85 12.94
N ILE A 117 -16.94 11.65 12.78
CA ILE A 117 -16.82 10.86 11.56
C ILE A 117 -17.75 11.52 10.54
N ARG A 118 -17.18 12.03 9.44
CA ARG A 118 -17.90 12.11 8.17
C ARG A 118 -17.03 11.45 7.11
N SER A 119 -17.33 10.17 6.86
CA SER A 119 -16.97 9.53 5.60
C SER A 119 -17.57 10.38 4.49
N ASN A 120 -16.73 10.99 3.66
CA ASN A 120 -17.22 11.65 2.46
C ASN A 120 -17.43 10.58 1.38
N GLU A 121 -18.63 10.65 0.81
CA GLU A 121 -19.28 9.73 -0.11
C GLU A 121 -18.63 9.73 -1.51
N GLY A 122 -17.33 9.42 -1.58
CA GLY A 122 -16.57 9.44 -2.84
C GLY A 122 -15.47 8.38 -2.96
N ASP A 123 -15.20 7.58 -1.93
CA ASP A 123 -14.19 6.51 -2.00
C ASP A 123 -14.78 5.28 -2.71
N VAL A 124 -14.39 5.10 -3.98
CA VAL A 124 -14.66 3.87 -4.73
C VAL A 124 -13.65 2.80 -4.30
N VAL A 125 -14.16 1.75 -3.69
CA VAL A 125 -13.41 0.60 -3.19
C VAL A 125 -12.93 -0.27 -4.36
N ILE A 126 -11.63 -0.49 -4.48
CA ILE A 126 -11.08 -1.53 -5.39
C ILE A 126 -10.42 -2.63 -4.54
N PRO A 127 -10.92 -3.88 -4.59
CA PRO A 127 -10.32 -4.97 -3.85
C PRO A 127 -9.08 -5.47 -4.59
N ILE A 128 -7.88 -5.21 -4.06
CA ILE A 128 -6.70 -6.00 -4.44
C ILE A 128 -6.60 -7.17 -3.46
N LEU A 129 -7.33 -8.24 -3.80
CA LEU A 129 -7.21 -9.55 -3.18
C LEU A 129 -6.25 -10.35 -4.09
N GLY A 130 -4.96 -10.27 -3.79
CA GLY A 130 -3.90 -10.89 -4.61
C GLY A 130 -2.62 -11.22 -3.86
N PHE A 131 -2.67 -11.37 -2.53
CA PHE A 131 -1.49 -11.69 -1.72
C PHE A 131 -1.77 -12.75 -0.65
N VAL A 132 -2.48 -13.81 -0.99
CA VAL A 132 -2.39 -15.07 -0.26
C VAL A 132 -2.67 -16.20 -1.24
N ASP A 133 -1.62 -16.80 -1.79
CA ASP A 133 -1.57 -18.24 -2.12
C ASP A 133 -0.17 -18.58 -2.64
N THR A 134 0.68 -19.05 -1.74
CA THR A 134 1.64 -20.10 -2.10
C THR A 134 1.63 -21.10 -0.96
N PRO A 135 1.07 -22.30 -1.14
CA PRO A 135 1.12 -23.34 -0.14
C PRO A 135 2.54 -23.92 -0.13
N GLY A 136 3.28 -23.70 0.96
CA GLY A 136 4.32 -24.63 1.38
C GLY A 136 3.70 -25.94 1.86
N ILE A 137 4.55 -26.97 2.03
CA ILE A 137 4.33 -28.35 2.55
C ILE A 137 4.66 -29.37 1.43
N ASN A 138 5.74 -30.17 1.45
CA ASN A 138 6.22 -31.20 2.41
C ASN A 138 7.74 -31.45 2.19
N THR A 139 8.63 -31.36 3.20
CA THR A 139 9.05 -32.35 4.23
C THR A 139 9.84 -33.60 3.77
N ALA A 140 11.04 -33.71 4.38
CA ALA A 140 11.79 -34.89 4.82
C ALA A 140 12.41 -35.86 3.81
N ALA A 141 13.74 -36.00 3.85
CA ALA A 141 14.40 -37.10 4.57
C ALA A 141 15.92 -36.88 4.62
N GLU A 142 16.48 -36.89 5.83
CA GLU A 142 17.89 -37.20 6.05
C GLU A 142 18.15 -38.67 5.72
N LEU A 143 19.28 -38.93 5.06
CA LEU A 143 20.27 -39.95 5.44
C LEU A 143 21.62 -39.57 4.80
#